data_AF-A0A183BXP8-F1
#
_entry.id   AF-A0A183BXP8-F1
#
_cell.length_a   1.000
_cell.length_b   1.000
_cell.length_c   1.000
_cell.angle_alpha   90.00
_cell.angle_beta   90.00
_cell.angle_gamma   90.00
#
_symmetry.space_group_name_H-M   'P 1'
#
loop_
_entity.id
_entity.type
_entity.pdbx_description
1 polymer ?
#
loop_
_entity_poly.entity_id
_entity_poly.type
_entity_poly.pdbx_seq_one_letter_code
_entity_poly.pdbx_strand_id
1 'polypeptide(L)'
;MNKFLGILFCAWIHQLAIVSVSSARLVGYYQGNRALTSDQAKKLTHLILALSVPDAEGNLSPLTSAQKQALKTGKSANSALKVLIAIGGA
;
A
#
# COMPACT_ATOMS: atom_id res chain seq x y z
N MET A 1 11.70 -48.52 -0.15
CA MET A 1 10.58 -47.68 -0.66
C MET A 1 10.47 -46.30 0.01
N ASN A 2 11.24 -46.00 1.07
CA ASN A 2 11.00 -44.78 1.88
C ASN A 2 11.78 -43.53 1.40
N LYS A 3 12.82 -43.70 0.57
CA LYS A 3 13.62 -42.58 0.07
C LYS A 3 12.97 -41.85 -1.12
N PHE A 4 12.14 -42.54 -1.89
CA PHE A 4 11.46 -41.99 -3.07
C PHE A 4 10.35 -41.01 -2.67
N LEU A 5 9.64 -41.31 -1.57
CA LEU A 5 8.58 -40.46 -1.04
C LEU A 5 9.11 -39.14 -0.46
N GLY A 6 10.30 -39.15 0.17
CA GLY A 6 10.95 -37.95 0.70
C GLY A 6 11.40 -36.98 -0.39
N ILE A 7 11.88 -37.49 -1.53
CA ILE A 7 12.32 -36.66 -2.67
C ILE A 7 11.12 -35.97 -3.34
N LEU A 8 9.99 -36.67 -3.48
CA LEU A 8 8.73 -36.08 -3.97
C LEU A 8 8.19 -35.00 -3.03
N PHE A 9 8.33 -35.18 -1.72
CA PHE A 9 7.89 -34.20 -0.73
C PHE A 9 8.75 -32.91 -0.78
N CYS A 10 10.08 -33.04 -0.92
CA CYS A 10 10.95 -31.87 -1.09
C CYS A 10 10.72 -31.13 -2.42
N ALA A 11 10.47 -31.86 -3.51
CA ALA A 11 10.14 -31.25 -4.80
C ALA A 11 8.81 -30.47 -4.76
N TRP A 12 7.83 -30.95 -3.98
CA TRP A 12 6.54 -30.28 -3.79
C TRP A 12 6.66 -28.98 -2.97
N ILE A 13 7.53 -28.95 -1.95
CA ILE A 13 7.80 -27.74 -1.16
C ILE A 13 8.56 -26.69 -1.99
N HIS A 14 9.48 -27.11 -2.87
CA HIS A 14 10.24 -26.18 -3.70
C HIS A 14 9.43 -25.58 -4.86
N GLN A 15 8.36 -26.22 -5.33
CA GLN A 15 7.44 -25.62 -6.31
C GLN A 15 6.61 -24.47 -5.74
N LEU A 16 6.39 -24.41 -4.43
CA LEU A 16 5.72 -23.28 -3.76
C LEU A 16 6.63 -22.05 -3.56
N ALA A 17 7.95 -22.22 -3.68
CA ALA A 17 8.93 -21.18 -3.39
C ALA A 17 9.37 -20.35 -4.60
N ILE A 18 8.95 -20.72 -5.82
CA ILE A 18 9.30 -20.01 -7.06
C ILE A 18 8.05 -19.39 -7.67
N VAL A 19 7.37 -18.55 -6.89
CA VAL A 19 6.60 -17.46 -7.48
C VAL A 19 7.37 -16.20 -7.13
N SER A 20 8.29 -15.80 -8.01
CA SER A 20 8.80 -14.43 -8.03
C SER A 20 7.65 -13.53 -8.47
N VAL A 21 6.69 -13.30 -7.57
CA VAL A 21 5.74 -12.21 -7.73
C VAL A 21 6.55 -10.97 -7.36
N SER A 22 7.21 -10.37 -8.35
CA SER A 22 7.45 -8.93 -8.28
C SER A 22 6.06 -8.31 -8.10
N SER A 23 5.66 -8.08 -6.84
CA SER A 23 4.35 -7.53 -6.53
C SER A 23 4.34 -6.10 -7.05
N ALA A 24 3.78 -5.93 -8.24
CA ALA A 24 3.71 -4.65 -8.92
C ALA A 24 3.01 -3.66 -7.98
N ARG A 25 3.62 -2.49 -7.81
CA ARG A 25 3.09 -1.46 -6.91
C ARG A 25 2.06 -0.64 -7.66
N LEU A 26 0.79 -0.72 -7.24
CA LEU A 26 -0.19 0.31 -7.54
C LEU A 26 -0.11 1.42 -6.49
N VAL A 27 0.33 2.60 -6.91
CA VAL A 27 0.51 3.78 -6.05
C VAL A 27 -0.49 4.84 -6.47
N GLY A 28 -1.35 5.29 -5.55
CA GLY A 28 -2.33 6.35 -5.80
C GLY A 28 -1.99 7.62 -5.03
N TYR A 29 -1.96 8.76 -5.70
CA TYR A 29 -1.90 10.08 -5.06
C TYR A 29 -3.31 10.60 -4.78
N TYR A 30 -3.53 11.11 -3.56
CA TYR A 30 -4.83 11.59 -3.11
C TYR A 30 -4.74 13.04 -2.63
N GLN A 31 -5.48 13.92 -3.31
CA GLN A 31 -5.52 15.37 -3.04
C GLN A 31 -6.81 15.83 -2.34
N GLY A 32 -7.80 14.96 -2.13
CA GLY A 32 -9.03 15.32 -1.44
C GLY A 32 -10.17 15.89 -2.30
N ASN A 33 -10.00 15.97 -3.63
CA ASN A 33 -11.03 16.50 -4.56
C ASN A 33 -12.31 15.64 -4.60
N ARG A 34 -12.20 14.35 -4.30
CA ARG A 34 -13.30 13.38 -4.22
C ARG A 34 -13.00 12.40 -3.11
N ALA A 35 -14.04 11.86 -2.47
CA ALA A 35 -13.85 10.81 -1.47
C ALA A 35 -13.23 9.56 -2.08
N LEU A 36 -12.20 9.01 -1.44
CA LEU A 36 -11.65 7.69 -1.77
C LEU A 36 -12.69 6.62 -1.44
N THR A 37 -13.03 5.76 -2.41
CA THR A 37 -13.93 4.63 -2.16
C THR A 37 -13.18 3.38 -1.70
N SER A 38 -13.86 2.49 -1.00
CA SER A 38 -13.29 1.21 -0.57
C SER A 38 -12.81 0.34 -1.75
N ASP A 39 -13.53 0.35 -2.88
CA ASP A 39 -13.16 -0.44 -4.05
C ASP A 39 -11.93 0.10 -4.79
N GLN A 40 -11.72 1.42 -4.75
CA GLN A 40 -10.47 2.03 -5.19
C GLN A 40 -9.34 1.64 -4.24
N ALA A 41 -9.55 1.75 -2.93
CA ALA A 41 -8.55 1.45 -1.91
C ALA A 41 -8.06 -0.01 -1.94
N LYS A 42 -8.94 -0.98 -2.19
CA LYS A 42 -8.60 -2.41 -2.30
C LYS A 42 -7.57 -2.71 -3.41
N LYS A 43 -7.52 -1.89 -4.45
CA LYS A 43 -6.61 -2.07 -5.60
C LYS A 43 -5.21 -1.50 -5.34
N LEU A 44 -5.08 -0.62 -4.35
CA LEU A 44 -3.83 0.09 -4.08
C LEU A 44 -2.90 -0.73 -3.19
N THR A 45 -1.62 -0.69 -3.52
CA THR A 45 -0.55 -1.15 -2.61
C THR A 45 -0.05 0.00 -1.74
N HIS A 46 -0.07 1.23 -2.28
CA HIS A 46 0.36 2.44 -1.60
C HIS A 46 -0.64 3.57 -1.87
N LEU A 47 -0.96 4.33 -0.82
CA LEU A 47 -1.72 5.57 -0.89
C LEU A 47 -0.82 6.72 -0.43
N ILE A 48 -0.64 7.72 -1.29
CA ILE A 48 0.12 8.92 -0.97
C ILE A 48 -0.88 10.06 -0.74
N LEU A 49 -0.92 10.56 0.49
CA LEU A 49 -1.71 11.74 0.87
C LEU A 49 -0.93 12.98 0.43
N ALA A 50 -1.40 13.64 -0.62
CA ALA A 50 -0.80 14.84 -1.17
C ALA A 50 -1.64 16.06 -0.77
N LEU A 51 -1.07 17.14 -0.23
CA LEU A 51 0.33 17.34 0.14
C LEU A 51 0.43 17.98 1.52
N SER A 52 1.58 17.80 2.16
CA SER A 52 2.01 18.60 3.29
C SER A 52 3.05 19.62 2.83
N VAL A 53 2.84 20.89 3.15
CA VAL A 53 3.75 21.98 2.77
C VAL A 53 4.43 22.50 4.03
N PRO A 54 5.77 22.63 4.06
CA PRO A 54 6.45 23.29 5.17
C PRO A 54 6.10 24.79 5.20
N ASP A 55 5.85 25.33 6.40
CA ASP A 55 5.76 26.77 6.63
C ASP A 55 7.15 27.44 6.66
N ALA A 56 7.18 28.75 6.92
CA ALA A 56 8.43 29.52 6.95
C ALA A 56 9.39 29.06 8.07
N GLU A 57 8.85 28.43 9.11
CA GLU A 57 9.56 27.87 10.24
C GLU A 57 9.94 26.38 10.03
N GLY A 58 9.53 25.79 8.91
CA GLY A 58 9.80 24.39 8.56
C GLY A 58 8.83 23.37 9.16
N ASN A 59 7.73 23.81 9.78
CA ASN A 59 6.71 22.90 10.28
C ASN A 59 5.84 22.38 9.13
N LEU A 60 5.52 21.09 9.18
CA LEU A 60 4.66 20.44 8.20
C LEU A 60 3.19 20.73 8.46
N SER A 61 2.44 21.11 7.42
CA SER A 61 1.00 21.28 7.52
C SER A 61 0.31 19.96 7.95
N PRO A 62 -0.68 20.02 8.86
CA PRO A 62 -1.39 18.83 9.30
C PRO A 62 -2.24 18.22 8.18
N LEU A 63 -2.62 16.95 8.33
CA LEU A 63 -3.56 16.31 7.41
C LEU A 63 -4.92 17.00 7.43
N THR A 64 -5.48 17.27 6.25
CA THR A 64 -6.85 17.76 6.09
C THR A 64 -7.87 16.70 6.52
N SER A 65 -9.11 17.12 6.80
CA SER A 65 -10.20 16.19 7.12
C SER A 65 -10.44 15.16 6.00
N ALA A 66 -10.31 15.56 4.74
CA ALA A 66 -10.44 14.67 3.59
C ALA A 66 -9.32 13.62 3.55
N GLN A 67 -8.07 14.01 3.85
CA GLN A 67 -6.94 13.08 3.92
C GLN A 67 -7.05 12.13 5.11
N LYS A 68 -7.51 12.62 6.28
CA LYS A 68 -7.80 11.77 7.46
C LYS A 68 -8.86 10.72 7.14
N GLN A 69 -9.93 11.11 6.44
CA GLN A 69 -10.98 10.18 6.02
C GLN A 69 -10.44 9.16 5.00
N ALA A 70 -9.62 9.59 4.03
CA ALA A 70 -9.00 8.68 3.07
C ALA A 70 -8.04 7.68 3.73
N LEU A 71 -7.25 8.12 4.71
CA LEU A 71 -6.42 7.23 5.52
C LEU A 71 -7.27 6.15 6.22
N LYS A 72 -8.37 6.56 6.86
CA LYS A 72 -9.30 5.63 7.53
C LYS A 72 -9.92 4.65 6.53
N THR A 73 -10.55 5.15 5.46
CA THR A 73 -11.16 4.30 4.42
C THR A 73 -10.14 3.35 3.81
N GLY A 74 -8.94 3.85 3.48
CA GLY A 74 -7.86 3.07 2.89
C GLY A 74 -7.44 1.90 3.77
N LYS A 75 -7.13 2.17 5.04
CA LYS A 75 -6.71 1.13 6.00
C LYS A 75 -7.82 0.15 6.36
N SER A 76 -9.06 0.60 6.40
CA SER A 76 -10.21 -0.30 6.62
C SER A 76 -10.47 -1.22 5.43
N ALA A 77 -10.30 -0.73 4.20
CA ALA A 77 -10.55 -1.50 2.98
C ALA A 77 -9.38 -2.42 2.59
N ASN A 78 -8.15 -2.02 2.91
CA ASN A 78 -6.94 -2.80 2.69
C ASN A 78 -5.98 -2.63 3.88
N SER A 79 -5.94 -3.63 4.76
CA SER A 79 -5.10 -3.60 5.96
C SER A 79 -3.60 -3.56 5.66
N ALA A 80 -3.18 -4.12 4.51
CA ALA A 80 -1.79 -4.12 4.04
C ALA A 80 -1.38 -2.84 3.32
N LEU A 81 -2.32 -1.91 3.06
CA LEU A 81 -2.07 -0.65 2.35
C LEU A 81 -0.98 0.16 3.07
N LYS A 82 0.10 0.51 2.38
CA LYS A 82 1.08 1.46 2.90
C LYS A 82 0.57 2.88 2.64
N VAL A 83 0.62 3.74 3.65
CA VAL A 83 0.18 5.13 3.52
C VAL A 83 1.35 6.05 3.79
N LEU A 84 1.60 6.99 2.88
CA LEU A 84 2.67 7.99 2.96
C LEU A 84 2.08 9.38 2.80
N ILE A 85 2.84 10.40 3.21
CA ILE A 85 2.52 11.81 2.97
C ILE A 85 3.53 12.34 1.96
N ALA A 86 3.05 13.00 0.90
CA ALA A 86 3.93 13.75 0.00
C ALA A 86 4.21 15.12 0.63
N ILE A 87 5.49 15.50 0.71
CA ILE A 87 5.94 16.80 1.20
C ILE A 87 6.38 17.65 -0.01
N GLY A 88 5.99 18.92 -0.05
CA GLY A 88 6.17 19.77 -1.24
C GLY A 88 5.04 19.55 -2.26
N GLY A 89 5.33 19.63 -3.55
CA GLY A 89 4.32 19.62 -4.62
C GLY A 89 4.47 20.85 -5.52
N ALA A 90 3.85 20.81 -6.71
CA ALA A 90 3.88 21.88 -7.71
C ALA A 90 2.46 22.36 -7.99
#